data_AF-A0A9E5WU43-F1
#
_entry.id   AF-A0A9E5WU43-F1
#
_cell.length_a   1.000
_cell.length_b   1.000
_cell.length_c   1.000
_cell.angle_alpha   90.00
_cell.angle_beta   90.00
_cell.angle_gamma   90.00
#
_symmetry.space_group_name_H-M   'P 1'
#
loop_
_entity.id
_entity.type
_entity.pdbx_description
1 polymer ?
#
loop_
_entity_poly.entity_id
_entity_poly.type
_entity_poly.pdbx_seq_one_letter_code
_entity_poly.pdbx_strand_id
1 'polypeptide(L)'
;PIQYRPDGPNGPFVGGERQDRQWLWEQSVKPWLDLKRRGVGVMVGEFGAYNKTPHDVTLRWMEDCLANWEKAGFGWALWNFRGSFGILDSNRSDVHYEDFEGHKLDRKMLELLQRY
;
A
#
# COMPACT_ATOMS: atom_id res chain seq x y z
N PRO A 1 -17.54 5.15 -15.62
CA PRO A 1 -17.40 4.02 -16.56
C PRO A 1 -16.09 4.13 -17.36
N ILE A 2 -15.32 3.03 -17.48
CA ILE A 2 -14.12 2.98 -18.33
C ILE A 2 -14.56 2.78 -19.78
N GLN A 3 -14.01 3.57 -20.70
CA GLN A 3 -14.22 3.51 -22.14
C GLN A 3 -12.92 3.10 -22.83
N TYR A 4 -12.98 2.16 -23.76
CA TYR A 4 -11.83 1.85 -24.62
C TYR A 4 -11.75 2.90 -25.76
N ARG A 5 -10.64 3.63 -25.84
CA ARG A 5 -10.30 4.58 -26.91
C ARG A 5 -8.85 4.34 -27.33
N PRO A 6 -8.59 3.53 -28.37
CA PRO A 6 -7.23 3.07 -28.71
C PRO A 6 -6.23 4.20 -28.95
N ASP A 7 -6.70 5.36 -29.44
CA ASP A 7 -5.88 6.54 -29.71
C ASP A 7 -5.90 7.59 -28.57
N GLY A 8 -6.23 7.16 -27.35
CA GLY A 8 -6.32 8.03 -26.19
C GLY A 8 -4.95 8.63 -25.81
N PRO A 9 -4.86 9.95 -25.51
CA PRO A 9 -3.58 10.59 -25.20
C PRO A 9 -2.91 10.05 -23.92
N ASN A 10 -3.70 9.40 -23.04
CA ASN A 10 -3.25 8.80 -21.79
C ASN A 10 -3.38 7.26 -21.80
N GLY A 11 -3.43 6.65 -22.99
CA GLY A 11 -3.59 5.21 -23.19
C GLY A 11 -5.00 4.79 -23.61
N PRO A 12 -5.17 3.48 -23.93
CA PRO A 12 -6.35 2.98 -24.62
C PRO A 12 -7.61 2.87 -23.76
N PHE A 13 -7.53 3.14 -22.45
CA PHE A 13 -8.65 3.08 -21.52
C PHE A 13 -8.86 4.44 -20.87
N VAL A 14 -9.97 5.09 -21.20
CA VAL A 14 -10.37 6.40 -20.69
C VAL A 14 -11.47 6.21 -19.66
N GLY A 15 -11.19 6.48 -18.39
CA GLY A 15 -12.12 6.28 -17.28
C GLY A 15 -12.13 7.43 -16.30
N GLY A 16 -12.67 7.18 -15.10
CA GLY A 16 -12.47 8.06 -13.96
C GLY A 16 -10.99 8.14 -13.56
N GLU A 17 -10.68 9.06 -12.64
CA GLU A 17 -9.30 9.24 -12.18
C GLU A 17 -8.71 7.91 -11.65
N ARG A 18 -7.53 7.56 -12.17
CA ARG A 18 -6.82 6.36 -11.75
C ARG A 18 -6.09 6.65 -10.44
N GLN A 19 -6.41 5.87 -9.41
CA GLN A 19 -5.71 5.92 -8.13
C GLN A 19 -4.47 5.03 -8.17
N ASP A 20 -3.46 5.45 -8.95
CA ASP A 20 -2.17 4.77 -9.05
C ASP A 20 -1.11 5.38 -8.10
N ARG A 21 0.13 4.88 -8.17
CA ARG A 21 1.26 5.40 -7.38
C ARG A 21 1.46 6.91 -7.50
N GLN A 22 1.31 7.47 -8.70
CA GLN A 22 1.51 8.90 -8.91
C GLN A 22 0.37 9.70 -8.28
N TRP A 23 -0.87 9.21 -8.39
CA TRP A 23 -2.00 9.77 -7.69
C TRP A 23 -1.79 9.75 -6.17
N LEU A 24 -1.35 8.62 -5.59
CA LEU A 24 -1.01 8.51 -4.16
C LEU A 24 0.08 9.51 -3.75
N TRP A 25 1.10 9.72 -4.60
CA TRP A 25 2.15 10.70 -4.35
C TRP A 25 1.59 12.13 -4.26
N GLU A 26 0.84 12.56 -5.28
CA GLU A 26 0.31 13.92 -5.34
C GLU A 26 -0.72 14.19 -4.25
N GLN A 27 -1.63 13.23 -3.98
CA GLN A 27 -2.75 13.44 -3.07
C GLN A 27 -2.40 13.17 -1.61
N SER A 28 -1.51 12.21 -1.32
CA SER A 28 -1.29 11.73 0.05
C SER A 28 0.12 11.96 0.59
N VAL A 29 1.11 12.24 -0.25
CA VAL A 29 2.52 12.38 0.19
C VAL A 29 3.02 13.81 0.06
N LYS A 30 2.83 14.44 -1.09
CA LYS A 30 3.39 15.76 -1.41
C LYS A 30 3.01 16.86 -0.40
N PRO A 31 1.74 17.00 0.06
CA PRO A 31 1.40 18.03 1.04
C PRO A 31 2.17 17.87 2.36
N TRP A 32 2.35 16.63 2.82
CA TRP A 32 3.09 16.32 4.04
C TRP A 32 4.60 16.45 3.85
N LEU A 33 5.11 16.18 2.65
CA LEU A 33 6.53 16.37 2.33
C LEU A 33 6.88 17.86 2.36
N ASP A 34 6.00 18.73 1.87
CA ASP A 34 6.18 20.18 1.96
C ASP A 34 6.14 20.68 3.40
N LEU A 35 5.31 20.08 4.26
CA LEU A 35 5.34 20.33 5.70
C LEU A 35 6.66 19.86 6.33
N LYS A 36 7.14 18.66 5.98
CA LYS A 36 8.42 18.12 6.45
C LYS A 36 9.61 19.01 6.07
N ARG A 37 9.62 19.56 4.85
CA ARG A 37 10.66 20.50 4.38
C ARG A 37 10.74 21.79 5.21
N ARG A 38 9.68 22.11 5.97
CA ARG A 38 9.65 23.24 6.91
C ARG A 38 10.12 22.87 8.32
N GLY A 39 10.69 21.68 8.51
CA GLY A 39 11.28 21.22 9.77
C GLY A 39 10.34 20.43 10.68
N VAL A 40 9.14 20.06 10.20
CA VAL A 40 8.17 19.28 10.99
C VAL A 40 8.40 17.77 10.79
N GLY A 41 8.41 17.00 11.87
CA GLY A 41 8.48 15.54 11.77
C GLY A 41 7.20 14.95 11.17
N VAL A 42 7.34 14.00 10.25
CA VAL A 42 6.21 13.32 9.59
C VAL A 42 6.42 11.82 9.62
N MET A 43 5.36 11.09 9.99
CA MET A 43 5.25 9.64 9.89
C MET A 43 3.83 9.25 9.48
N VAL A 44 3.70 8.10 8.83
CA VAL A 44 2.41 7.46 8.60
C VAL A 44 2.10 6.61 9.82
N GLY A 45 1.29 7.14 10.73
CA GLY A 45 1.00 6.47 12.00
C GLY A 45 0.29 5.13 11.85
N GLU A 46 -0.49 4.98 10.77
CA GLU A 46 -1.30 3.80 10.51
C GLU A 46 -1.44 3.60 9.01
N PHE A 47 -1.26 2.36 8.54
CA PHE A 47 -1.70 1.94 7.22
C PHE A 47 -2.01 0.44 7.20
N GLY A 48 -2.67 0.00 6.12
CA GLY A 48 -2.95 -1.40 5.84
C GLY A 48 -4.22 -1.53 5.02
N ALA A 49 -4.52 -2.76 4.58
CA ALA A 49 -5.75 -3.08 3.87
C ALA A 49 -6.53 -4.15 4.62
N TYR A 50 -7.86 -4.05 4.62
CA TYR A 50 -8.73 -5.05 5.25
C TYR A 50 -8.67 -6.38 4.50
N ASN A 51 -8.89 -7.48 5.21
CA ASN A 51 -8.67 -8.85 4.72
C ASN A 51 -9.65 -9.36 3.64
N LYS A 52 -10.54 -8.48 3.13
CA LYS A 52 -11.49 -8.79 2.06
C LYS A 52 -11.02 -8.32 0.69
N THR A 53 -9.98 -7.50 0.64
CA THR A 53 -9.35 -7.10 -0.63
C THR A 53 -8.48 -8.25 -1.13
N PRO A 54 -8.55 -8.63 -2.42
CA PRO A 54 -7.65 -9.62 -3.01
C PRO A 54 -6.20 -9.34 -2.65
N HIS A 55 -5.46 -10.40 -2.30
CA HIS A 55 -4.13 -10.26 -1.74
C HIS A 55 -3.15 -9.65 -2.74
N ASP A 56 -3.23 -10.03 -4.02
CA ASP A 56 -2.40 -9.48 -5.08
C ASP A 56 -2.61 -7.96 -5.26
N VAL A 57 -3.85 -7.48 -5.18
CA VAL A 57 -4.20 -6.06 -5.22
C VAL A 57 -3.66 -5.35 -3.98
N THR A 58 -3.81 -5.98 -2.82
CA THR A 58 -3.28 -5.47 -1.54
C THR A 58 -1.78 -5.24 -1.63
N LEU A 59 -1.01 -6.25 -2.06
CA LEU A 59 0.45 -6.16 -2.13
C LEU A 59 0.90 -5.09 -3.13
N ARG A 60 0.29 -4.99 -4.31
CA ARG A 60 0.61 -3.93 -5.29
C ARG A 60 0.36 -2.53 -4.73
N TRP A 61 -0.78 -2.34 -4.07
CA TRP A 61 -1.10 -1.06 -3.44
C TRP A 61 -0.17 -0.74 -2.26
N MET A 62 0.16 -1.72 -1.41
CA MET A 62 1.13 -1.54 -0.32
C MET A 62 2.50 -1.15 -0.86
N GLU A 63 2.98 -1.79 -1.92
CA GLU A 63 4.26 -1.46 -2.55
C GLU A 63 4.29 -0.03 -3.11
N ASP A 64 3.21 0.43 -3.76
CA ASP A 64 3.09 1.81 -4.23
C ASP A 64 3.15 2.83 -3.07
N CYS A 65 2.49 2.53 -1.94
CA CYS A 65 2.54 3.35 -0.73
C CYS A 65 3.95 3.37 -0.11
N LEU A 66 4.53 2.20 0.12
CA LEU A 66 5.85 2.04 0.75
C LEU A 66 6.95 2.73 -0.06
N ALA A 67 6.97 2.53 -1.39
CA ALA A 67 7.95 3.18 -2.27
C ALA A 67 7.84 4.71 -2.26
N ASN A 68 6.61 5.25 -2.17
CA ASN A 68 6.40 6.69 -2.06
C ASN A 68 6.86 7.23 -0.70
N TRP A 69 6.64 6.50 0.40
CA TRP A 69 7.06 6.91 1.74
C TRP A 69 8.57 6.82 1.91
N GLU A 70 9.22 5.78 1.39
CA GLU A 70 10.69 5.66 1.34
C GLU A 70 11.28 6.87 0.60
N LYS A 71 10.77 7.18 -0.60
CA LYS A 71 11.18 8.36 -1.37
C LYS A 71 11.01 9.68 -0.62
N ALA A 72 9.98 9.80 0.22
CA ALA A 72 9.76 10.99 1.07
C ALA A 72 10.56 10.96 2.38
N GLY A 73 11.17 9.82 2.72
CA GLY A 73 11.81 9.54 4.01
C GLY A 73 10.81 9.58 5.17
N PHE A 74 9.60 9.05 5.00
CA PHE A 74 8.61 8.92 6.07
C PHE A 74 8.74 7.54 6.73
N GLY A 75 8.71 7.51 8.06
CA GLY A 75 8.45 6.26 8.79
C GLY A 75 6.98 5.85 8.67
N TRP A 76 6.68 4.58 8.90
CA TRP A 76 5.33 4.04 8.83
C TRP A 76 5.07 2.99 9.91
N ALA A 77 3.80 2.78 10.27
CA ALA A 77 3.38 1.72 11.18
C ALA A 77 2.16 0.96 10.63
N LEU A 78 2.30 -0.36 10.46
CA LEU A 78 1.19 -1.22 10.04
C LEU A 78 0.15 -1.28 11.16
N TRP A 79 -1.13 -1.11 10.82
CA TRP A 79 -2.22 -1.01 11.80
C TRP A 79 -2.29 -2.21 12.75
N ASN A 80 -1.97 -3.42 12.28
CA ASN A 80 -1.91 -4.60 13.11
C ASN A 80 -0.59 -5.35 12.88
N PHE A 81 -0.01 -5.89 13.95
CA PHE A 81 0.95 -6.98 13.81
C PHE A 81 0.19 -8.31 13.59
N ARG A 82 -0.70 -8.63 14.53
CA ARG A 82 -1.70 -9.71 14.46
C ARG A 82 -3.09 -9.13 14.25
N GLY A 83 -3.84 -9.64 13.28
CA GLY A 83 -5.21 -9.19 12.98
C GLY A 83 -5.43 -8.90 11.51
N SER A 84 -6.64 -8.47 11.16
CA SER A 84 -7.11 -8.39 9.77
C SER A 84 -6.32 -7.46 8.83
N PHE A 85 -5.48 -6.57 9.39
CA PHE A 85 -4.59 -5.67 8.63
C PHE A 85 -3.11 -6.08 8.70
N GLY A 86 -2.78 -7.12 9.47
CA GLY A 86 -1.42 -7.49 9.81
C GLY A 86 -0.86 -8.63 8.96
N ILE A 87 0.40 -8.96 9.25
CA ILE A 87 1.12 -10.10 8.63
C ILE A 87 0.82 -11.43 9.31
N LEU A 88 0.32 -11.41 10.55
CA LEU A 88 -0.03 -12.62 11.29
C LEU A 88 -1.54 -12.71 11.52
N ASP A 89 -2.09 -13.90 11.36
CA ASP A 89 -3.49 -14.25 11.66
C ASP A 89 -4.51 -13.33 10.98
N SER A 90 -4.20 -12.84 9.77
CA SER A 90 -4.99 -11.84 9.08
C SER A 90 -6.29 -12.39 8.46
N ASN A 91 -6.39 -13.71 8.31
CA ASN A 91 -7.58 -14.42 7.83
C ASN A 91 -8.07 -13.95 6.43
N ARG A 92 -7.15 -13.49 5.57
CA ARG A 92 -7.37 -13.41 4.12
C ARG A 92 -7.60 -14.81 3.57
N SER A 93 -8.62 -14.97 2.73
CA SER A 93 -9.03 -16.28 2.19
C SER A 93 -8.14 -16.81 1.07
N ASP A 94 -7.31 -15.95 0.48
CA ASP A 94 -6.50 -16.19 -0.71
C ASP A 94 -4.98 -16.14 -0.43
N VAL A 95 -4.58 -16.22 0.84
CA VAL A 95 -3.18 -16.28 1.28
C VAL A 95 -2.80 -17.70 1.64
N HIS A 96 -1.69 -18.17 1.08
CA HIS A 96 -1.01 -19.38 1.55
C HIS A 96 -0.12 -19.02 2.73
N TYR A 97 -0.65 -19.20 3.95
CA TYR A 97 0.09 -18.90 5.17
C TYR A 97 1.16 -19.94 5.47
N GLU A 98 2.26 -19.46 6.01
CA GLU A 98 3.30 -20.28 6.65
C GLU A 98 2.94 -20.48 8.13
N ASP A 99 3.15 -21.68 8.67
CA ASP A 99 3.11 -21.91 10.11
C ASP A 99 4.38 -21.33 10.75
N PHE A 100 4.22 -20.34 11.61
CA PHE A 100 5.31 -19.64 12.26
C PHE A 100 5.00 -19.44 13.73
N GLU A 101 5.68 -20.18 14.60
CA GLU A 101 5.53 -20.11 16.06
C GLU A 101 4.07 -20.26 16.54
N GLY A 102 3.28 -21.11 15.88
CA GLY A 102 1.86 -21.32 16.19
C GLY A 102 0.90 -20.29 15.60
N HIS A 103 1.39 -19.40 14.73
CA HIS A 103 0.60 -18.38 14.04
C HIS A 103 0.64 -18.57 12.52
N LYS A 104 -0.36 -17.99 11.84
CA LYS A 104 -0.45 -18.00 10.38
C LYS A 104 0.23 -16.77 9.80
N LEU A 105 1.42 -16.95 9.23
CA LEU A 105 2.23 -15.86 8.66
C LEU A 105 2.02 -15.66 7.17
N ASP A 106 1.72 -14.43 6.79
CA ASP A 106 1.77 -13.95 5.42
C ASP A 106 3.23 -13.59 5.06
N ARG A 107 3.98 -14.58 4.59
CA ARG A 107 5.40 -14.43 4.22
C ARG A 107 5.61 -13.35 3.17
N LYS A 108 4.72 -13.25 2.17
CA LYS A 108 4.84 -12.29 1.07
C LYS A 108 4.65 -10.86 1.56
N MET A 109 3.66 -10.62 2.43
CA MET A 109 3.48 -9.30 3.01
C MET A 109 4.65 -8.92 3.93
N LEU A 110 5.15 -9.84 4.75
CA LEU A 110 6.33 -9.59 5.59
C LEU A 110 7.57 -9.23 4.76
N GLU A 111 7.87 -10.00 3.72
CA GLU A 111 9.01 -9.71 2.82
C GLU A 111 8.85 -8.37 2.10
N LEU A 112 7.63 -8.03 1.66
CA LEU A 112 7.35 -6.72 1.08
C LEU A 112 7.68 -5.60 2.07
N LEU A 113 7.22 -5.72 3.33
CA LEU A 113 7.46 -4.72 4.37
C LEU A 113 8.95 -4.60 4.74
N GLN A 114 9.73 -5.68 4.70
CA GLN A 114 11.16 -5.65 5.01
C GLN A 114 12.03 -5.02 3.92
N ARG A 115 11.51 -4.88 2.70
CA ARG A 115 12.24 -4.25 1.58
C ARG A 115 12.23 -2.71 1.64
N TYR A 116 11.38 -2.10 2.46
CA TYR A 116 11.13 -0.65 2.56
C TYR A 116 11.22 -0.17 4.01
#